data_AF-A0A1D6IY14-F1
#
_entry.id   AF-A0A1D6IY14-F1
#
_cell.length_a   1.000
_cell.length_b   1.000
_cell.length_c   1.000
_cell.angle_alpha   90.00
_cell.angle_beta   90.00
_cell.angle_gamma   90.00
#
_symmetry.space_group_name_H-M   'P 1'
#
loop_
_entity.id
_entity.type
_entity.pdbx_description
1 polymer ?
#
loop_
_entity_poly.entity_id
_entity_poly.type
_entity_poly.pdbx_seq_one_letter_code
_entity_poly.pdbx_strand_id
1 'polypeptide(L)'
;MKDYIPIYEKDAKQNKSILEFAKLNFNLLQLLYSSELKECTAWWKELCVESNLSFVRDRIVEVYFWMSGGCYDPQYSHSRIILTKIVAFITILDDTLDSLANSYESMQLAEAVERWDESAISLLPEYMKDFYMYLLKTFSSFENELGPDKSY
;
A
#
# COMPACT_ATOMS: atom_id res chain seq x y z
N MET A 1 22.04 2.40 5.39
CA MET A 1 22.84 1.30 4.82
C MET A 1 23.43 1.66 3.45
N LYS A 2 22.63 2.19 2.51
CA LYS A 2 23.09 2.70 1.21
C LYS A 2 24.28 3.66 1.30
N ASP A 3 24.24 4.60 2.24
CA ASP A 3 25.30 5.61 2.38
C ASP A 3 26.53 5.10 3.13
N TYR A 4 26.40 4.02 3.90
CA TYR A 4 27.47 3.50 4.74
C TYR A 4 28.35 2.49 4.01
N ILE A 5 27.80 1.69 3.08
CA ILE A 5 28.58 0.72 2.28
C ILE A 5 29.77 1.39 1.56
N PRO A 6 29.61 2.53 0.85
CA PRO A 6 30.72 3.22 0.18
C PRO A 6 31.73 3.85 1.15
N ILE A 7 31.31 4.18 2.37
CA ILE A 7 32.20 4.71 3.41
C ILE A 7 33.04 3.58 3.98
N TYR A 8 32.40 2.45 4.34
CA TYR A 8 33.08 1.27 4.87
C TYR A 8 34.04 0.64 3.86
N GLU A 9 33.70 0.68 2.57
CA GLU A 9 34.59 0.21 1.48
C GLU A 9 35.93 0.95 1.42
N LYS A 10 35.97 2.21 1.87
CA LYS A 10 37.18 3.05 1.91
C LYS A 10 37.96 2.90 3.22
N ASP A 11 37.44 2.19 4.21
CA ASP A 11 38.12 1.99 5.49
C ASP A 11 39.29 1.01 5.34
N ALA A 12 40.47 1.42 5.79
CA ALA A 12 41.68 0.59 5.78
C ALA A 12 41.54 -0.68 6.63
N LYS A 13 40.64 -0.68 7.62
CA LYS A 13 40.36 -1.82 8.52
C LYS A 13 39.14 -2.64 8.09
N GLN A 14 38.62 -2.43 6.88
CA GLN A 14 37.42 -3.14 6.42
C GLN A 14 37.59 -4.66 6.45
N ASN A 15 36.53 -5.36 6.83
CA ASN A 15 36.42 -6.79 6.65
C ASN A 15 35.76 -7.08 5.30
N LYS A 16 36.49 -7.74 4.40
CA LYS A 16 36.03 -8.04 3.03
C LYS A 16 34.76 -8.88 3.00
N SER A 17 34.65 -9.89 3.88
CA SER A 17 33.48 -10.76 3.95
C SER A 17 32.23 -9.99 4.39
N ILE A 18 32.38 -9.06 5.35
CA ILE A 18 31.27 -8.22 5.81
C ILE A 18 30.84 -7.25 4.71
N LEU A 19 31.78 -6.65 3.98
CA LEU A 19 31.46 -5.75 2.87
C LEU A 19 30.71 -6.47 1.75
N GLU A 20 31.18 -7.65 1.34
CA GLU A 20 30.53 -8.47 0.32
C GLU A 20 29.12 -8.87 0.74
N PHE A 21 28.97 -9.34 1.97
CA PHE A 21 27.67 -9.67 2.55
C PHE A 21 26.72 -8.46 2.54
N ALA A 22 27.19 -7.29 2.97
CA ALA A 22 26.38 -6.07 3.00
C ALA A 22 25.92 -5.64 1.60
N LYS A 23 26.80 -5.74 0.58
CA LYS A 23 26.46 -5.44 -0.81
C LYS A 23 25.43 -6.42 -1.37
N LEU A 24 25.60 -7.72 -1.14
CA LEU A 24 24.65 -8.75 -1.57
C LEU A 24 23.29 -8.56 -0.90
N ASN A 25 23.28 -8.37 0.43
CA ASN A 25 22.05 -8.14 1.19
C ASN A 25 21.31 -6.89 0.71
N PHE A 26 22.02 -5.79 0.47
CA PHE A 26 21.43 -4.57 -0.08
C PHE A 26 20.77 -4.80 -1.43
N ASN A 27 21.45 -5.49 -2.36
CA ASN A 27 20.91 -5.78 -3.69
C ASN A 27 19.67 -6.68 -3.62
N LEU A 28 19.68 -7.72 -2.76
CA LEU A 28 18.53 -8.60 -2.58
C LEU A 28 17.32 -7.84 -2.02
N LEU A 29 17.52 -7.00 -1.00
CA LEU A 29 16.46 -6.16 -0.45
C LEU A 29 15.94 -5.16 -1.48
N GLN A 30 16.81 -4.56 -2.28
CA GLN A 30 16.41 -3.63 -3.34
C GLN A 30 15.55 -4.33 -4.41
N LEU A 31 15.88 -5.56 -4.79
CA LEU A 31 15.08 -6.37 -5.72
C LEU A 31 13.72 -6.70 -5.12
N LEU A 32 13.67 -7.09 -3.84
CA LEU A 32 12.44 -7.35 -3.12
C LEU A 32 11.52 -6.11 -3.13
N TYR A 33 12.04 -4.95 -2.72
CA TYR A 33 11.26 -3.72 -2.69
C TYR A 33 10.81 -3.27 -4.08
N SER A 34 11.63 -3.48 -5.11
CA SER A 34 11.25 -3.15 -6.49
C SER A 34 10.11 -4.05 -6.98
N SER A 35 10.11 -5.32 -6.57
CA SER A 35 9.02 -6.26 -6.88
C SER A 35 7.73 -5.87 -6.18
N GLU A 36 7.79 -5.56 -4.88
CA GLU A 36 6.64 -5.09 -4.09
C GLU A 36 6.04 -3.80 -4.68
N LEU A 37 6.90 -2.82 -5.00
CA LEU A 37 6.45 -1.56 -5.59
C LEU A 37 5.82 -1.76 -6.98
N LYS A 38 6.34 -2.69 -7.78
CA LYS A 38 5.72 -3.05 -9.07
C LYS A 38 4.32 -3.62 -8.88
N GLU A 39 4.11 -4.45 -7.86
CA GLU A 39 2.79 -4.97 -7.53
C GLU A 39 1.84 -3.85 -7.07
N CYS A 40 2.27 -3.02 -6.10
CA CYS A 40 1.47 -1.91 -5.59
C CYS A 40 1.09 -0.91 -6.69
N THR A 41 2.02 -0.59 -7.59
CA THR A 41 1.76 0.34 -8.70
C THR A 41 0.85 -0.25 -9.77
N ALA A 42 0.92 -1.55 -10.05
CA ALA A 42 -0.01 -2.22 -10.95
C ALA A 42 -1.43 -2.21 -10.37
N TRP A 43 -1.58 -2.64 -9.11
CA TRP A 43 -2.85 -2.60 -8.39
C TRP A 43 -3.45 -1.19 -8.30
N TRP A 44 -2.63 -0.17 -8.05
CA TRP A 44 -3.08 1.23 -7.98
C TRP A 44 -3.63 1.72 -9.32
N LYS A 45 -2.96 1.37 -10.42
CA LYS A 45 -3.45 1.73 -11.77
C LYS A 45 -4.78 1.08 -12.08
N GLU A 46 -4.96 -0.19 -11.70
CA GLU A 46 -6.23 -0.90 -11.87
C GLU A 46 -7.35 -0.21 -11.08
N LEU A 47 -7.12 0.11 -9.80
CA LEU A 47 -8.05 0.87 -8.96
C LEU A 47 -8.43 2.21 -9.60
N CYS A 48 -7.46 3.02 -10.03
CA CYS A 48 -7.73 4.34 -10.61
C CYS A 48 -8.57 4.25 -11.90
N VAL A 49 -8.34 3.21 -12.72
CA VAL A 49 -9.09 2.99 -13.96
C VAL A 49 -10.50 2.47 -13.67
N GLU A 50 -10.65 1.47 -12.79
CA GLU A 50 -11.95 0.87 -12.46
C GLU A 50 -12.86 1.85 -11.71
N SER A 51 -12.30 2.71 -10.86
CA SER A 51 -13.07 3.61 -10.00
C SER A 51 -13.16 5.06 -10.50
N ASN A 52 -12.68 5.34 -11.71
CA ASN A 52 -12.67 6.68 -12.33
C ASN A 52 -12.17 7.80 -11.38
N LEU A 53 -11.09 7.52 -10.63
CA LEU A 53 -10.56 8.40 -9.57
C LEU A 53 -9.63 9.49 -10.14
N SER A 54 -10.05 10.21 -11.17
CA SER A 54 -9.21 11.23 -11.83
C SER A 54 -8.84 12.42 -10.94
N PHE A 55 -9.50 12.57 -9.79
CA PHE A 55 -9.30 13.64 -8.81
C PHE A 55 -8.30 13.30 -7.69
N VAL A 56 -7.99 12.02 -7.49
CA VAL A 56 -7.15 11.55 -6.38
C VAL A 56 -5.67 11.82 -6.68
N ARG A 57 -4.90 12.14 -5.63
CA ARG A 57 -3.46 12.35 -5.74
C ARG A 57 -2.74 11.02 -6.01
N ASP A 58 -1.92 10.97 -7.07
CA ASP A 58 -1.05 9.81 -7.33
C ASP A 58 0.12 9.77 -6.34
N ARG A 59 -0.02 9.00 -5.26
CA ARG A 59 0.93 8.93 -4.13
C ARG A 59 1.36 7.52 -3.74
N ILE A 60 1.13 6.54 -4.62
CA ILE A 60 1.38 5.13 -4.28
C ILE A 60 2.85 4.84 -3.92
N VAL A 61 3.79 5.57 -4.53
CA VAL A 61 5.22 5.44 -4.25
C VAL A 61 5.56 6.01 -2.87
N GLU A 62 5.01 7.17 -2.50
CA GLU A 62 5.19 7.79 -1.19
C GLU A 62 4.57 6.94 -0.07
N VAL A 63 3.37 6.40 -0.30
CA VAL A 63 2.70 5.49 0.64
C VAL A 63 3.53 4.23 0.85
N TYR A 64 4.00 3.61 -0.23
CA TYR A 64 4.90 2.45 -0.12
C TYR A 64 6.20 2.79 0.62
N PHE A 65 6.77 3.97 0.35
CA PHE A 65 7.96 4.45 1.05
C PHE A 65 7.73 4.55 2.56
N TRP A 66 6.58 5.08 3.00
CA TRP A 66 6.22 5.11 4.42
C TRP A 66 6.14 3.70 5.03
N MET A 67 5.51 2.74 4.33
CA MET A 67 5.40 1.37 4.83
C MET A 67 6.75 0.66 4.87
N SER A 68 7.62 0.92 3.89
CA SER A 68 9.00 0.40 3.88
C SER A 68 9.84 0.94 5.05
N GLY A 69 9.56 2.17 5.51
CA GLY A 69 10.18 2.75 6.70
C GLY A 69 9.68 2.13 8.00
N GLY A 70 8.38 1.85 8.09
CA GLY A 70 7.76 1.24 9.28
C GLY A 70 8.07 -0.26 9.42
N CYS A 71 8.18 -0.99 8.31
CA CYS A 71 8.39 -2.44 8.27
C CYS A 71 9.55 -2.79 7.34
N TYR A 72 10.79 -2.52 7.72
CA TYR A 72 11.95 -2.71 6.83
C TYR A 72 12.49 -4.15 6.76
N ASP A 73 12.07 -5.05 7.64
CA ASP A 73 12.56 -6.42 7.63
C ASP A 73 11.99 -7.20 6.43
N PRO A 74 12.81 -7.91 5.63
CA PRO A 74 12.32 -8.68 4.48
C PRO A 74 11.18 -9.65 4.81
N GLN A 75 11.10 -10.19 6.03
CA GLN A 75 10.00 -11.09 6.43
C GLN A 75 8.61 -10.43 6.38
N TYR A 76 8.55 -9.10 6.47
CA TYR A 76 7.30 -8.32 6.42
C TYR A 76 6.92 -7.89 5.00
N SER A 77 7.45 -8.53 3.96
CA SER A 77 7.14 -8.22 2.55
C SER A 77 5.65 -8.16 2.26
N HIS A 78 4.93 -9.21 2.64
CA HIS A 78 3.49 -9.29 2.42
C HIS A 78 2.73 -8.22 3.22
N SER A 79 3.12 -7.99 4.48
CA SER A 79 2.54 -6.94 5.33
C SER A 79 2.76 -5.55 4.73
N ARG A 80 3.92 -5.26 4.15
CA ARG A 80 4.18 -3.97 3.47
C ARG A 80 3.22 -3.74 2.31
N ILE A 81 2.96 -4.75 1.50
CA ILE A 81 2.03 -4.66 0.37
C ILE A 81 0.61 -4.38 0.87
N ILE A 82 0.12 -5.16 1.83
CA ILE A 82 -1.23 -5.01 2.41
C ILE A 82 -1.38 -3.62 3.04
N LEU A 83 -0.44 -3.21 3.89
CA LEU A 83 -0.48 -1.90 4.53
C LEU A 83 -0.42 -0.75 3.52
N THR A 84 0.35 -0.90 2.44
CA THR A 84 0.40 0.10 1.35
C THR A 84 -0.99 0.28 0.72
N LYS A 85 -1.68 -0.83 0.41
CA LYS A 85 -3.03 -0.80 -0.18
C LYS A 85 -4.05 -0.20 0.80
N ILE A 86 -3.99 -0.55 2.09
CA ILE A 86 -4.86 0.02 3.14
C ILE A 86 -4.65 1.53 3.27
N VAL A 87 -3.40 2.00 3.36
CA VAL A 87 -3.10 3.43 3.49
C VAL A 87 -3.49 4.19 2.21
N ALA A 88 -3.37 3.58 1.05
CA ALA A 88 -3.86 4.15 -0.20
C ALA A 88 -5.39 4.36 -0.19
N PHE A 89 -6.17 3.40 0.31
CA PHE A 89 -7.61 3.59 0.51
C PHE A 89 -7.93 4.71 1.50
N ILE A 90 -7.22 4.77 2.64
CA ILE A 90 -7.38 5.85 3.61
C ILE A 90 -7.10 7.20 2.95
N THR A 91 -6.07 7.29 2.11
CA THR A 91 -5.73 8.53 1.38
C THR A 91 -6.83 8.95 0.40
N ILE A 92 -7.48 8.00 -0.28
CA ILE A 92 -8.61 8.29 -1.17
C ILE A 92 -9.82 8.79 -0.37
N LEU A 93 -10.13 8.14 0.75
CA LEU A 93 -11.23 8.55 1.63
C LEU A 93 -11.00 9.95 2.19
N ASP A 94 -9.78 10.24 2.64
CA ASP A 94 -9.33 11.56 3.11
C ASP A 94 -9.50 12.62 2.01
N ASP A 95 -8.97 12.37 0.81
CA ASP A 95 -9.12 13.27 -0.36
C ASP A 95 -10.60 13.53 -0.69
N THR A 96 -11.42 12.49 -0.63
CA THR A 96 -12.85 12.58 -0.94
C THR A 96 -13.60 13.41 0.10
N LEU A 97 -13.32 13.19 1.38
CA LEU A 97 -13.95 13.92 2.48
C LEU A 97 -13.51 15.39 2.55
N ASP A 98 -12.24 15.68 2.23
CA ASP A 98 -11.69 17.04 2.28
C ASP A 98 -12.07 17.90 1.07
N SER A 99 -12.19 17.30 -0.12
CA SER A 99 -12.28 18.07 -1.37
C SER A 99 -13.63 17.99 -2.09
N LEU A 100 -14.40 16.91 -1.90
CA LEU A 100 -15.60 16.63 -2.71
C LEU A 100 -16.87 16.47 -1.89
N ALA A 101 -16.81 15.75 -0.77
CA ALA A 101 -18.00 15.36 -0.03
C ALA A 101 -18.62 16.57 0.69
N ASN A 102 -19.93 16.77 0.48
CA ASN A 102 -20.72 17.58 1.40
C ASN A 102 -21.05 16.77 2.66
N SER A 103 -21.48 17.44 3.74
CA SER A 103 -21.73 16.79 5.04
C SER A 103 -22.71 15.61 4.98
N TYR A 104 -23.66 15.62 4.03
CA TYR A 104 -24.60 14.53 3.83
C TYR A 104 -23.93 13.32 3.17
N GLU A 105 -23.16 13.54 2.09
CA GLU A 105 -22.38 12.49 1.42
C GLU A 105 -21.33 11.87 2.36
N SER A 106 -20.68 12.67 3.21
CA SER A 106 -19.76 12.17 4.24
C SER A 106 -20.46 11.21 5.21
N MET A 107 -21.70 11.51 5.60
CA MET A 107 -22.48 10.66 6.51
C MET A 107 -22.90 9.35 5.83
N GLN A 108 -23.28 9.40 4.55
CA GLN A 108 -23.60 8.20 3.76
C GLN A 108 -22.36 7.31 3.59
N LEU A 109 -21.19 7.90 3.33
CA LEU A 109 -19.93 7.18 3.22
C LEU A 109 -19.56 6.52 4.56
N ALA A 110 -19.70 7.24 5.68
CA ALA A 110 -19.46 6.68 7.00
C ALA A 110 -20.40 5.50 7.30
N GLU A 111 -21.70 5.63 6.98
CA GLU A 111 -22.67 4.55 7.15
C GLU A 111 -22.34 3.33 6.27
N ALA A 112 -21.89 3.55 5.03
CA ALA A 112 -21.49 2.46 4.15
C ALA A 112 -20.26 1.72 4.67
N VAL A 113 -19.23 2.46 5.13
CA VAL A 113 -18.04 1.88 5.76
C VAL A 113 -18.39 1.14 7.05
N GLU A 114 -19.35 1.63 7.84
CA GLU A 114 -19.79 0.93 9.06
C GLU A 114 -20.50 -0.40 8.74
N ARG A 115 -21.30 -0.45 7.66
CA ARG A 115 -21.98 -1.67 7.22
C ARG A 115 -21.03 -2.70 6.60
N TRP A 116 -20.04 -2.23 5.84
CA TRP A 116 -18.98 -3.06 5.24
C TRP A 116 -19.49 -4.21 4.35
N ASP A 117 -20.56 -3.97 3.60
CA ASP A 117 -21.13 -4.95 2.67
C ASP A 117 -21.65 -4.29 1.38
N GLU A 118 -21.85 -5.09 0.33
CA GLU A 118 -22.26 -4.61 -1.00
C GLU A 118 -23.64 -3.92 -1.00
N SER A 119 -24.54 -4.26 -0.08
CA SER A 119 -25.88 -3.63 -0.02
C SER A 119 -25.81 -2.14 0.32
N ALA A 120 -24.73 -1.70 0.96
CA ALA A 120 -24.50 -0.29 1.28
C ALA A 120 -24.19 0.58 0.05
N ILE A 121 -23.92 -0.03 -1.11
CA ILE A 121 -23.63 0.70 -2.36
C ILE A 121 -24.78 1.64 -2.77
N SER A 122 -26.03 1.32 -2.41
CA SER A 122 -27.19 2.16 -2.72
C SER A 122 -27.21 3.47 -1.94
N LEU A 123 -26.44 3.56 -0.84
CA LEU A 123 -26.31 4.77 -0.04
C LEU A 123 -25.36 5.78 -0.69
N LEU A 124 -24.44 5.32 -1.54
CA LEU A 124 -23.34 6.13 -2.05
C LEU A 124 -23.71 6.89 -3.33
N PRO A 125 -23.15 8.09 -3.54
CA PRO A 125 -23.26 8.79 -4.81
C PRO A 125 -22.54 8.01 -5.92
N GLU A 126 -22.97 8.18 -7.17
CA GLU A 126 -22.54 7.37 -8.31
C GLU A 126 -21.01 7.30 -8.45
N TYR A 127 -20.31 8.40 -8.19
CA TYR A 127 -18.85 8.50 -8.32
C TYR A 127 -18.06 7.72 -7.26
N MET A 128 -18.69 7.27 -6.17
CA MET A 128 -18.04 6.51 -5.09
C MET A 128 -18.33 5.00 -5.14
N LYS A 129 -19.31 4.58 -5.94
CA LYS A 129 -19.80 3.20 -5.94
C LYS A 129 -18.72 2.21 -6.38
N ASP A 130 -18.07 2.49 -7.49
CA ASP A 130 -17.01 1.63 -8.04
C ASP A 130 -15.82 1.55 -7.07
N PHE A 131 -15.45 2.68 -6.46
CA PHE A 131 -14.42 2.73 -5.42
C PHE A 131 -14.76 1.85 -4.22
N TYR A 132 -15.97 1.97 -3.68
CA TYR A 132 -16.41 1.20 -2.52
C TYR A 132 -16.44 -0.31 -2.81
N MET A 133 -16.89 -0.70 -4.01
CA MET A 133 -16.86 -2.10 -4.44
C MET A 133 -15.43 -2.63 -4.57
N TYR A 134 -14.52 -1.83 -5.13
CA TYR A 134 -13.12 -2.21 -5.25
C TYR A 134 -12.45 -2.34 -3.87
N LEU A 135 -12.81 -1.47 -2.93
CA LEU A 135 -12.39 -1.53 -1.54
C LEU A 135 -12.82 -2.86 -0.89
N LEU A 136 -14.11 -3.21 -0.95
CA LEU A 136 -14.61 -4.48 -0.42
C LEU A 136 -13.90 -5.69 -1.04
N LYS A 137 -13.81 -5.73 -2.38
CA LYS A 137 -13.11 -6.79 -3.11
C LYS A 137 -11.66 -6.95 -2.68
N THR A 138 -10.95 -5.84 -2.46
CA THR A 138 -9.56 -5.87 -2.02
C THR A 138 -9.42 -6.44 -0.60
N PHE A 139 -10.31 -6.06 0.32
CA PHE A 139 -10.30 -6.62 1.67
C PHE A 139 -10.69 -8.11 1.70
N SER A 140 -11.62 -8.55 0.87
CA SER A 140 -11.89 -9.98 0.68
C SER A 140 -10.66 -10.74 0.16
N SER A 141 -9.83 -10.12 -0.70
CA SER A 141 -8.54 -10.70 -1.11
C SER A 141 -7.62 -10.90 0.11
N PHE A 142 -7.53 -9.90 0.99
CA PHE A 142 -6.73 -10.01 2.20
C PHE A 142 -7.23 -11.11 3.13
N GLU A 143 -8.53 -11.24 3.33
CA GLU A 143 -9.09 -12.33 4.14
C GLU A 143 -8.77 -13.71 3.56
N ASN A 144 -8.84 -13.87 2.24
CA ASN A 144 -8.45 -15.11 1.56
C ASN A 144 -6.93 -15.35 1.64
N GLU A 145 -6.14 -14.29 1.66
CA GLU A 145 -4.68 -14.35 1.81
C GLU A 145 -4.28 -14.71 3.24
N LEU A 146 -4.92 -14.10 4.25
CA LEU A 146 -4.61 -14.15 5.69
C LEU A 146 -5.45 -15.15 6.50
N GLY A 147 -6.40 -15.84 5.88
CA GLY A 147 -7.39 -16.67 6.56
C GLY A 147 -6.78 -17.79 7.43
N PRO A 148 -7.58 -18.34 8.37
CA PRO A 148 -7.11 -19.24 9.44
C PRO A 148 -6.43 -20.53 8.96
N ASP A 149 -6.62 -20.90 7.68
CA ASP A 149 -5.99 -22.06 7.06
C ASP A 149 -4.53 -21.80 6.60
N LYS A 150 -4.02 -20.58 6.77
CA LYS A 150 -2.64 -20.20 6.41
C LYS A 150 -1.86 -19.78 7.65
N SER A 151 -1.02 -20.67 8.16
CA SER A 151 -0.08 -20.35 9.25
C SER A 151 1.06 -19.48 8.74
N TYR A 152 1.26 -18.32 9.35
CA TYR A 152 2.42 -17.43 9.15
C TYR A 152 3.56 -17.80 10.10
#